data_AF-A0A942VKD6-F1
#
_entry.id   AF-A0A942VKD6-F1
#
_cell.length_a   1.000
_cell.length_b   1.000
_cell.length_c   1.000
_cell.angle_alpha   90.00
_cell.angle_beta   90.00
_cell.angle_gamma   90.00
#
_symmetry.space_group_name_H-M   'P 1'
#
loop_
_entity.id
_entity.type
_entity.pdbx_description
1 polymer ?
#
loop_
_entity_poly.entity_id
_entity_poly.type
_entity_poly.pdbx_seq_one_letter_code
_entity_poly.pdbx_strand_id
1 'polypeptide(L)'
;MKYYRIIGIVCVWIFFIGQICAQSVSDNECLRLVESNDSDDVLKEMVIYPPVFCAMHDGKRLKMKISNEGEKVMRKTCFYLFYKKKRICRIHLPNMKKGEMCEFGVNIHDRFFHKDRRELVFKLKKGKRFRTYKLADC
;
A
#
# COMPACT_ATOMS: atom_id res chain seq x y z
N MET A 1 43.54 10.41 11.77
CA MET A 1 42.61 9.28 11.61
C MET A 1 41.45 9.73 10.73
N LYS A 2 41.32 9.18 9.52
CA LYS A 2 40.31 9.56 8.52
C LYS A 2 39.08 8.66 8.68
N TYR A 3 37.95 9.24 9.06
CA TYR A 3 36.66 8.53 9.11
C TYR A 3 36.02 8.52 7.72
N TYR A 4 36.08 7.37 7.05
CA TYR A 4 35.28 7.14 5.85
C TYR A 4 33.86 6.74 6.26
N ARG A 5 32.90 7.64 6.08
CA ARG A 5 31.47 7.33 6.18
C ARG A 5 31.08 6.49 4.97
N ILE A 6 30.99 5.18 5.15
CA ILE A 6 30.38 4.27 4.17
C ILE A 6 28.88 4.61 4.14
N ILE A 7 28.47 5.35 3.10
CA ILE A 7 27.07 5.55 2.76
C ILE A 7 26.58 4.23 2.16
N GLY A 8 25.98 3.39 3.00
CA GLY A 8 25.34 2.16 2.57
C GLY A 8 24.14 2.48 1.67
N ILE A 9 24.36 2.44 0.35
CA ILE A 9 23.30 2.43 -0.65
C ILE A 9 22.59 1.09 -0.52
N VAL A 10 21.39 1.09 0.06
CA VAL A 10 20.52 -0.09 0.09
C VAL A 10 19.99 -0.29 -1.34
N CYS A 11 20.71 -1.09 -2.11
CA CYS A 11 20.25 -1.59 -3.41
C CYS A 11 18.97 -2.40 -3.22
N VAL A 12 17.85 -1.87 -3.72
CA VAL A 12 16.60 -2.63 -3.85
C VAL A 12 16.83 -3.64 -4.98
N TRP A 13 17.15 -4.88 -4.61
CA TRP A 13 17.22 -5.99 -5.55
C TRP A 13 15.83 -6.28 -6.09
N ILE A 14 15.58 -5.92 -7.35
CA ILE A 14 14.44 -6.43 -8.13
C ILE A 14 14.88 -7.79 -8.66
N PHE A 15 14.57 -8.85 -7.93
CA PHE A 15 14.64 -10.21 -8.47
C PHE A 15 13.32 -10.60 -9.13
N PHE A 16 13.50 -11.13 -10.33
CA PHE A 16 12.52 -11.59 -11.31
C PHE A 16 11.92 -12.97 -10.97
N ILE A 17 10.69 -13.17 -11.50
CA ILE A 17 10.04 -14.42 -11.96
C ILE A 17 9.53 -15.43 -10.91
N GLY A 18 8.26 -15.83 -11.10
CA GLY A 18 7.85 -17.23 -10.90
C GLY A 18 6.85 -17.49 -9.78
N GLN A 19 5.56 -17.18 -10.02
CA GLN A 19 4.44 -18.10 -9.81
C GLN A 19 3.12 -17.37 -10.07
N ILE A 20 2.43 -17.81 -11.12
CA ILE A 20 0.99 -17.62 -11.28
C ILE A 20 0.33 -18.49 -10.19
N CYS A 21 0.27 -17.97 -8.97
CA CYS A 21 -0.75 -18.43 -8.04
C CYS A 21 -2.02 -17.68 -8.42
N ALA A 22 -2.82 -18.28 -9.30
CA ALA A 22 -4.24 -18.00 -9.41
C ALA A 22 -4.88 -18.43 -8.07
N GLN A 23 -4.77 -17.58 -7.05
CA GLN A 23 -5.68 -17.62 -5.92
C GLN A 23 -6.84 -16.73 -6.32
N SER A 24 -8.00 -17.37 -6.55
CA SER A 24 -9.28 -16.74 -6.84
C SER A 24 -9.44 -15.48 -6.02
N VAL A 25 -9.56 -14.36 -6.74
CA VAL A 25 -10.04 -13.11 -6.18
C VAL A 25 -11.43 -13.42 -5.64
N SER A 26 -11.63 -13.22 -4.34
CA SER A 26 -12.98 -13.00 -3.83
C SER A 26 -13.38 -11.64 -4.41
N ASP A 27 -14.15 -11.67 -5.51
CA ASP A 27 -14.62 -10.50 -6.27
C ASP A 27 -15.48 -9.52 -5.43
N ASN A 28 -15.67 -9.79 -4.14
CA ASN A 28 -16.57 -9.05 -3.23
C ASN A 28 -15.84 -8.23 -2.14
N GLU A 29 -14.51 -8.11 -2.15
CA GLU A 29 -13.83 -7.23 -1.17
C GLU A 29 -13.61 -5.82 -1.74
N CYS A 30 -14.39 -4.84 -1.28
CA CYS A 30 -14.23 -3.43 -1.63
C CYS A 30 -13.54 -2.63 -0.50
N LEU A 31 -12.73 -1.65 -0.88
CA LEU A 31 -12.15 -0.68 0.05
C LEU A 31 -13.14 0.45 0.31
N ARG A 32 -13.68 0.52 1.53
CA ARG A 32 -14.55 1.60 1.97
C ARG A 32 -13.74 2.71 2.63
N LEU A 33 -13.97 3.96 2.22
CA LEU A 33 -13.45 5.15 2.89
C LEU A 33 -14.09 5.27 4.29
N VAL A 34 -13.27 5.34 5.34
CA VAL A 34 -13.72 5.43 6.74
C VAL A 34 -13.37 6.74 7.41
N GLU A 35 -12.33 7.44 6.93
CA GLU A 35 -11.89 8.71 7.50
C GLU A 35 -11.17 9.51 6.40
N SER A 36 -11.40 10.82 6.36
CA SER A 36 -10.74 11.71 5.39
C SER A 36 -10.43 13.05 6.04
N ASN A 37 -9.23 13.55 5.78
CA ASN A 37 -8.82 14.93 5.99
C ASN A 37 -8.21 15.42 4.69
N ASP A 38 -9.05 15.60 3.68
CA ASP A 38 -8.66 15.97 2.33
C ASP A 38 -9.64 17.02 1.80
N SER A 39 -9.68 18.18 2.47
CA SER A 39 -10.61 19.29 2.20
C SER A 39 -10.61 19.77 0.75
N ASP A 40 -9.47 19.65 0.07
CA ASP A 40 -9.27 20.14 -1.29
C ASP A 40 -9.40 19.00 -2.33
N ASP A 41 -9.88 17.82 -1.91
CA ASP A 41 -10.06 16.63 -2.74
C ASP A 41 -8.80 16.18 -3.51
N VAL A 42 -7.60 16.56 -3.05
CA VAL A 42 -6.34 16.28 -3.75
C VAL A 42 -6.07 14.78 -3.84
N LEU A 43 -6.45 14.01 -2.83
CA LEU A 43 -6.27 12.55 -2.81
C LEU A 43 -7.48 11.80 -3.37
N LYS A 44 -8.54 12.50 -3.82
CA LYS A 44 -9.75 11.87 -4.36
C LYS A 44 -9.51 11.07 -5.62
N GLU A 45 -8.66 11.60 -6.47
CA GLU A 45 -8.34 11.04 -7.78
C GLU A 45 -7.28 9.93 -7.69
N MET A 46 -6.79 9.64 -6.48
CA MET A 46 -5.93 8.49 -6.22
C MET A 46 -6.79 7.27 -5.90
N VAL A 47 -6.76 6.26 -6.76
CA VAL A 47 -7.56 5.06 -6.61
C VAL A 47 -6.70 3.94 -6.03
N ILE A 48 -7.14 3.36 -4.92
CA ILE A 48 -6.57 2.12 -4.38
C ILE A 48 -7.47 0.99 -4.87
N TYR A 49 -6.90 0.06 -5.64
CA TYR A 49 -7.62 -1.11 -6.09
C TYR A 49 -7.74 -2.16 -4.96
N PRO A 50 -8.72 -3.07 -5.03
CA PRO A 50 -8.86 -4.17 -4.08
C PRO A 50 -7.52 -4.89 -3.86
N PRO A 51 -7.09 -5.05 -2.60
CA PRO A 51 -5.81 -5.65 -2.31
C PRO A 51 -5.87 -7.16 -2.49
N VAL A 52 -4.81 -7.75 -3.05
CA VAL A 52 -4.74 -9.21 -3.27
C VAL A 52 -3.87 -9.84 -2.19
N PHE A 53 -4.44 -10.82 -1.47
CA PHE A 53 -3.74 -11.56 -0.42
C PHE A 53 -3.20 -12.88 -0.96
N CYS A 54 -1.88 -13.02 -0.99
CA CYS A 54 -1.21 -14.27 -1.34
C CYS A 54 -0.67 -14.96 -0.09
N ALA A 55 -0.81 -16.28 0.00
CA ALA A 55 -0.16 -17.06 1.05
C ALA A 55 1.38 -17.04 0.89
N MET A 56 2.10 -17.02 2.01
CA MET A 56 3.55 -17.24 2.08
C MET A 56 3.84 -18.31 3.15
N HIS A 57 5.06 -18.84 3.18
CA HIS A 57 5.46 -19.85 4.17
C HIS A 57 5.46 -19.31 5.63
N ASP A 58 5.67 -18.01 5.82
CA ASP A 58 5.82 -17.35 7.13
C ASP A 58 4.85 -16.16 7.34
N GLY A 59 3.76 -16.13 6.58
CA GLY A 59 2.87 -14.98 6.54
C GLY A 59 1.96 -14.92 5.34
N LYS A 60 1.53 -13.69 5.04
CA LYS A 60 0.86 -13.36 3.78
C LYS A 60 1.53 -12.18 3.10
N ARG A 61 1.51 -12.20 1.77
CA ARG A 61 1.87 -11.04 0.96
C ARG A 61 0.61 -10.30 0.54
N LEU A 62 0.57 -9.03 0.87
CA LEU A 62 -0.45 -8.11 0.41
C LEU A 62 0.05 -7.40 -0.85
N LYS A 63 -0.53 -7.70 -2.01
CA LYS A 63 -0.26 -6.98 -3.25
C LYS A 63 -1.22 -5.79 -3.33
N MET A 64 -0.65 -4.61 -3.46
CA MET A 64 -1.36 -3.35 -3.60
C MET A 64 -1.16 -2.81 -5.01
N LYS A 65 -2.22 -2.22 -5.54
CA LYS A 65 -2.19 -1.42 -6.76
C LYS A 65 -2.85 -0.07 -6.47
N ILE A 66 -2.18 1.00 -6.88
CA ILE A 66 -2.65 2.37 -6.69
C ILE A 66 -2.42 3.13 -7.99
N SER A 67 -3.42 3.85 -8.48
CA SER A 67 -3.30 4.73 -9.65
C SER A 67 -3.61 6.18 -9.31
N ASN A 68 -3.10 7.08 -10.16
CA ASN A 68 -3.51 8.48 -10.17
C ASN A 68 -4.39 8.74 -11.40
N GLU A 69 -5.71 8.80 -11.20
CA GLU A 69 -6.67 9.14 -12.25
C GLU A 69 -6.82 10.66 -12.45
N GLY A 70 -6.12 11.44 -11.63
CA GLY A 70 -6.18 12.89 -11.62
C GLY A 70 -5.33 13.55 -12.69
N GLU A 71 -5.76 14.73 -13.16
CA GLU A 71 -5.00 15.54 -14.12
C GLU A 71 -3.65 15.99 -13.56
N LYS A 72 -3.58 16.23 -12.24
CA LYS A 72 -2.38 16.74 -11.59
C LYS A 72 -1.41 15.60 -11.26
N VAL A 73 -0.13 15.83 -11.52
CA VAL A 73 0.92 14.90 -11.10
C VAL A 73 0.95 14.77 -9.58
N MET A 74 0.72 13.55 -9.10
CA MET A 74 0.80 13.23 -7.70
C MET A 74 2.25 13.10 -7.25
N ARG A 75 2.63 13.82 -6.20
CA ARG A 75 4.01 13.86 -5.67
C ARG A 75 4.00 13.81 -4.16
N LYS A 76 5.09 13.28 -3.57
CA LYS A 76 5.33 13.21 -2.12
C LYS A 76 4.19 12.53 -1.36
N THR A 77 3.56 11.53 -1.98
CA THR A 77 2.49 10.75 -1.37
C THR A 77 3.07 9.52 -0.70
N CYS A 78 2.53 9.17 0.46
CA CYS A 78 2.91 7.99 1.20
C CYS A 78 1.68 7.11 1.38
N PHE A 79 1.89 5.81 1.20
CA PHE A 79 0.97 4.77 1.61
C PHE A 79 1.37 4.24 2.98
N TYR A 80 0.38 3.97 3.83
CA TYR A 80 0.57 3.38 5.14
C TYR A 80 -0.38 2.20 5.29
N LEU A 81 0.15 1.10 5.84
CA LEU A 81 -0.64 -0.03 6.27
C LEU A 81 -0.57 -0.13 7.79
N PHE A 82 -1.74 -0.23 8.42
CA PHE A 82 -1.86 -0.49 9.84
C PHE A 82 -2.63 -1.78 10.05
N TYR A 83 -2.35 -2.43 11.17
CA TYR A 83 -3.18 -3.48 11.74
C TYR A 83 -3.57 -3.05 13.15
N LYS A 84 -4.86 -2.95 13.41
CA LYS A 84 -5.42 -2.26 14.58
C LYS A 84 -4.86 -0.82 14.67
N LYS A 85 -4.04 -0.55 15.70
CA LYS A 85 -3.38 0.74 15.93
C LYS A 85 -1.89 0.74 15.57
N LYS A 86 -1.33 -0.42 15.17
CA LYS A 86 0.11 -0.56 14.90
C LYS A 86 0.39 -0.37 13.41
N ARG A 87 1.35 0.50 13.09
CA ARG A 87 1.83 0.67 11.72
C ARG A 87 2.68 -0.54 11.32
N ILE A 88 2.25 -1.25 10.28
CA ILE A 88 3.00 -2.36 9.67
C ILE A 88 4.03 -1.80 8.72
N CYS A 89 3.62 -0.94 7.79
CA CYS A 89 4.53 -0.39 6.80
C CYS A 89 4.21 1.07 6.43
N ARG A 90 5.22 1.72 5.86
CA ARG A 90 5.13 3.01 5.20
C ARG A 90 5.88 2.90 3.88
N ILE A 91 5.22 3.23 2.78
CA ILE A 91 5.78 3.18 1.44
C ILE A 91 5.69 4.57 0.83
N HIS A 92 6.80 5.05 0.30
CA HIS A 92 6.83 6.25 -0.52
C HIS A 92 6.37 5.88 -1.92
N LEU A 93 5.26 6.47 -2.37
CA LEU A 93 4.81 6.27 -3.74
C LEU A 93 5.69 7.10 -4.69
N PRO A 94 5.96 6.59 -5.90
CA PRO A 94 6.62 7.38 -6.92
C PRO A 94 5.78 8.61 -7.28
N ASN A 95 6.40 9.55 -8.00
CA ASN A 95 5.62 10.61 -8.63
C ASN A 95 4.79 9.97 -9.74
N MET A 96 3.48 10.14 -9.71
CA MET A 96 2.55 9.52 -10.66
C MET A 96 1.85 10.61 -11.46
N LYS A 97 1.98 10.58 -12.79
CA LYS A 97 1.19 11.38 -13.74
C LYS A 97 -0.23 10.80 -13.85
N LYS A 98 -1.10 11.48 -14.60
CA LYS A 98 -2.43 10.96 -14.93
C LYS A 98 -2.33 9.60 -15.60
N GLY A 99 -3.13 8.64 -15.13
CA GLY A 99 -3.19 7.27 -15.63
C GLY A 99 -2.01 6.37 -15.21
N GLU A 100 -1.01 6.91 -14.51
CA GLU A 100 0.11 6.07 -14.02
C GLU A 100 -0.34 5.26 -12.81
N MET A 101 0.13 4.01 -12.77
CA MET A 101 -0.12 3.06 -11.70
C MET A 101 1.17 2.60 -11.04
N CYS A 102 1.09 2.34 -9.74
CA CYS A 102 2.16 1.78 -8.93
C CYS A 102 1.66 0.50 -8.26
N GLU A 103 2.42 -0.58 -8.45
CA GLU A 103 2.16 -1.87 -7.85
C GLU A 103 3.30 -2.22 -6.88
N PHE A 104 2.95 -2.72 -5.70
CA PHE A 104 3.93 -3.12 -4.70
C PHE A 104 3.38 -4.22 -3.78
N GLY A 105 4.29 -5.01 -3.20
CA GLY A 105 3.95 -6.04 -2.23
C GLY A 105 4.37 -5.64 -0.82
N VAL A 106 3.54 -5.93 0.17
CA VAL A 106 3.86 -5.81 1.59
C VAL A 106 3.78 -7.20 2.21
N ASN A 107 4.90 -7.68 2.75
CA ASN A 107 4.90 -8.93 3.50
C ASN A 107 4.39 -8.67 4.92
N ILE A 108 3.39 -9.44 5.35
CA ILE A 108 2.78 -9.38 6.67
C ILE A 108 3.05 -10.73 7.32
N HIS A 109 3.96 -10.75 8.30
CA HIS A 109 4.25 -11.97 9.06
C HIS A 109 3.03 -12.47 9.82
N ASP A 110 2.92 -13.79 9.95
CA ASP A 110 1.75 -14.48 10.52
C ASP A 110 1.32 -14.01 11.90
N ARG A 111 2.27 -13.52 12.72
CA ARG A 111 1.99 -12.90 14.02
C ARG A 111 0.97 -11.74 13.97
N PHE A 112 0.72 -11.18 12.78
CA PHE A 112 -0.27 -10.13 12.54
C PHE A 112 -1.50 -10.62 11.75
N PHE A 113 -1.49 -11.82 11.18
CA PHE A 113 -2.53 -12.27 10.25
C PHE A 113 -3.47 -13.35 10.81
N HIS A 114 -3.16 -13.96 11.96
CA HIS A 114 -4.03 -14.97 12.59
C HIS A 114 -5.41 -14.46 13.04
N LYS A 115 -5.68 -13.14 13.01
CA LYS A 115 -6.93 -12.56 13.48
C LYS A 115 -7.38 -11.43 12.54
N ASP A 116 -8.31 -11.77 11.66
CA ASP A 116 -9.18 -10.89 10.87
C ASP A 116 -8.54 -9.82 9.94
N ARG A 117 -8.70 -10.01 8.63
CA ARG A 117 -8.27 -9.07 7.58
C ARG A 117 -8.96 -7.71 7.70
N ARG A 118 -10.15 -7.66 8.31
CA ARG A 118 -10.95 -6.43 8.50
C ARG A 118 -10.29 -5.41 9.42
N GLU A 119 -9.33 -5.86 10.22
CA GLU A 119 -8.56 -4.97 11.09
C GLU A 119 -7.42 -4.25 10.36
N LEU A 120 -7.19 -4.56 9.08
CA LEU A 120 -6.26 -3.82 8.23
C LEU A 120 -6.84 -2.46 7.87
N VAL A 121 -5.99 -1.44 8.00
CA VAL A 121 -6.31 -0.06 7.67
C VAL A 121 -5.29 0.47 6.67
N PHE A 122 -5.82 0.96 5.55
CA PHE A 122 -5.06 1.45 4.41
C PHE A 122 -5.14 2.96 4.41
N LYS A 123 -4.01 3.66 4.41
CA LYS A 123 -4.01 5.13 4.50
C LYS A 123 -3.11 5.76 3.45
N LEU A 124 -3.69 6.62 2.62
CA LEU A 124 -2.99 7.53 1.73
C LEU A 124 -2.78 8.86 2.43
N LYS A 125 -1.57 9.43 2.32
CA LYS A 125 -1.22 10.70 2.96
C LYS A 125 -0.31 11.54 2.08
N LYS A 126 -0.61 12.84 2.01
CA LYS A 126 0.21 13.87 1.36
C LYS A 126 0.28 15.12 2.24
N GLY A 127 1.45 15.36 2.83
CA GLY A 127 1.60 16.43 3.82
C GLY A 127 0.68 16.21 5.03
N LYS A 128 -0.20 17.18 5.30
CA LYS A 128 -1.23 17.08 6.36
C LYS A 128 -2.50 16.35 5.90
N ARG A 129 -2.71 16.21 4.58
CA ARG A 129 -3.92 15.61 3.99
C ARG A 129 -3.87 14.09 4.01
N PHE A 130 -4.99 13.43 4.25
CA PHE A 130 -5.07 11.96 4.21
C PHE A 130 -6.46 11.41 3.88
N ARG A 131 -6.48 10.17 3.36
CA ARG A 131 -7.67 9.33 3.23
C ARG A 131 -7.38 7.94 3.80
N THR A 132 -8.29 7.43 4.61
CA THR A 132 -8.17 6.15 5.30
C THR A 132 -9.28 5.21 4.85
N TYR A 133 -8.93 3.98 4.52
CA TYR A 133 -9.81 2.95 3.99
C TYR A 133 -9.72 1.66 4.81
N LYS A 134 -10.80 0.89 4.80
CA LYS A 134 -10.88 -0.47 5.35
C LYS A 134 -11.53 -1.40 4.35
N LEU A 135 -11.28 -2.70 4.50
CA LEU A 135 -12.01 -3.73 3.77
C LEU A 135 -13.46 -3.78 4.29
N ALA A 136 -14.40 -3.88 3.37
CA ALA A 136 -15.81 -4.14 3.63
C ALA A 136 -16.22 -5.43 2.90
N ASP A 137 -17.17 -6.15 3.49
CA ASP A 137 -17.88 -7.21 2.77
C ASP A 137 -18.87 -6.51 1.82
N CYS A 138 -18.77 -6.75 0.50
CA CYS A 138 -19.80 -6.36 -0.45
C CYS A 138 -20.95 -7.35 -0.48
#